data_AF-A0A7G9R5J8-F1
#
_entry.id   AF-A0A7G9R5J8-F1
#
_cell.length_a   1.000
_cell.length_b   1.000
_cell.length_c   1.000
_cell.angle_alpha   90.00
_cell.angle_beta   90.00
_cell.angle_gamma   90.00
#
_symmetry.space_group_name_H-M   'P 1'
#
loop_
_entity.id
_entity.type
_entity.pdbx_description
1 polymer ?
#
loop_
_entity_poly.entity_id
_entity_poly.type
_entity_poly.pdbx_seq_one_letter_code
_entity_poly.pdbx_strand_id
1 'polypeptide(L)'
;MLLEGPVDLSGEDVRLVESPADVPEAPADGSHILVIASTSLDGPSAGTDTVRAAVAAAASGASVHVVPLPPGDAERREALLRTLGLDPTDLPASGGTAAASPPRGAGVVVLLTGLSGSGKSTVARAAAIRLVEEGSPLTLLDGDIVRRHLTAGLGFSPADRRTNVLRIGWVAAEVAHHGGIAVCSPIAPEDTVRRQVAALVAERGGRFLLVHVATPLEECERRDRKGLYAAARRGEIPDFTGISAPYDVPGAPDLRLDTTGRSVQECADEVLALVHSVRENLDA
;
A
#
# COMPACT_ATOMS: atom_id res chain seq x y z
N MET A 1 17.98 6.42 -20.53
CA MET A 1 18.76 7.39 -21.32
C MET A 1 17.75 8.38 -21.91
N LEU A 2 17.81 9.67 -21.56
CA LEU A 2 16.90 10.67 -22.15
C LEU A 2 17.34 10.90 -23.60
N LEU A 3 16.38 10.96 -24.52
CA LEU A 3 16.65 11.06 -25.97
C LEU A 3 17.42 12.34 -26.30
N GLU A 4 18.54 12.20 -27.01
CA GLU A 4 19.29 13.32 -27.59
C GLU A 4 18.67 13.72 -28.94
N GLY A 5 17.60 14.52 -28.89
CA GLY A 5 16.99 15.12 -30.08
C GLY A 5 15.72 14.41 -30.59
N PRO A 6 15.03 15.02 -31.59
CA PRO A 6 13.82 14.46 -32.17
C PRO A 6 14.12 13.14 -32.91
N VAL A 7 13.41 12.09 -32.54
CA VAL A 7 13.52 10.76 -33.17
C VAL A 7 12.48 10.69 -34.29
N ASP A 8 12.94 10.53 -35.52
CA ASP A 8 12.08 10.20 -36.66
C ASP A 8 12.06 8.68 -36.81
N LEU A 9 10.89 8.07 -36.65
CA LEU A 9 10.67 6.62 -36.75
C LEU A 9 9.91 6.24 -38.03
N SER A 10 9.79 7.16 -38.98
CA SER A 10 9.04 6.92 -40.21
C SER A 10 9.71 5.84 -41.08
N GLY A 11 8.94 4.79 -41.43
CA GLY A 11 9.41 3.69 -42.27
C GLY A 11 10.18 2.57 -41.55
N GLU A 12 10.33 2.66 -40.22
CA GLU A 12 10.94 1.62 -39.38
C GLU A 12 9.89 0.60 -38.88
N ASP A 13 10.31 -0.62 -38.50
CA ASP A 13 9.45 -1.59 -37.83
C ASP A 13 9.29 -1.20 -36.35
N VAL A 14 8.23 -0.45 -36.05
CA VAL A 14 7.92 0.09 -34.72
C VAL A 14 6.81 -0.71 -34.06
N ARG A 15 7.08 -1.25 -32.87
CA ARG A 15 6.06 -1.92 -32.04
C ARG A 15 5.69 -1.07 -30.84
N LEU A 16 4.38 -0.96 -30.59
CA LEU A 16 3.85 -0.27 -29.44
C LEU A 16 3.65 -1.23 -28.26
N VAL A 17 4.14 -0.85 -27.08
CA VAL A 17 4.01 -1.62 -25.84
C VAL A 17 3.54 -0.71 -24.70
N GLU A 18 2.55 -1.17 -23.93
CA GLU A 18 2.04 -0.46 -22.74
C GLU A 18 2.23 -1.25 -21.44
N SER A 19 2.32 -2.59 -21.53
CA SER A 19 2.54 -3.49 -20.41
C SER A 19 3.81 -4.34 -20.63
N PRO A 20 4.53 -4.74 -19.57
CA PRO A 20 5.63 -5.68 -19.67
C PRO A 20 5.26 -7.01 -20.33
N ALA A 21 4.00 -7.44 -20.20
CA ALA A 21 3.51 -8.69 -20.79
C ALA A 21 3.37 -8.62 -22.32
N ASP A 22 3.26 -7.40 -22.88
CA ASP A 22 3.12 -7.18 -24.32
C ASP A 22 4.49 -7.06 -25.02
N VAL A 23 5.59 -7.15 -24.26
CA VAL A 23 6.94 -7.15 -24.81
C VAL A 23 7.19 -8.49 -25.51
N PRO A 24 7.44 -8.50 -26.83
CA PRO A 24 7.68 -9.73 -27.57
C PRO A 24 8.98 -10.42 -27.14
N GLU A 25 9.02 -11.75 -27.19
CA GLU A 25 10.16 -12.57 -26.74
C GLU A 25 11.44 -12.37 -27.58
N ALA A 26 11.33 -11.92 -28.84
CA ALA A 26 12.47 -11.56 -29.68
C ALA A 26 12.06 -10.61 -30.82
N PRO A 27 12.57 -9.37 -30.85
CA PRO A 27 12.46 -8.48 -32.00
C PRO A 27 13.41 -8.91 -33.13
N ALA A 28 13.12 -8.52 -34.38
CA ALA A 28 14.07 -8.67 -35.47
C ALA A 28 15.22 -7.65 -35.31
N ASP A 29 16.42 -7.99 -35.79
CA ASP A 29 17.56 -7.08 -35.74
C ASP A 29 17.23 -5.76 -36.47
N GLY A 30 17.42 -4.62 -35.79
CA GLY A 30 17.05 -3.29 -36.29
C GLY A 30 15.63 -2.79 -35.95
N SER A 31 14.82 -3.54 -35.19
CA SER A 31 13.47 -3.09 -34.81
C SER A 31 13.45 -2.12 -33.61
N HIS A 32 12.47 -1.22 -33.60
CA HIS A 32 12.28 -0.20 -32.58
C HIS A 32 11.06 -0.52 -31.71
N ILE A 33 11.20 -0.42 -30.39
CA ILE A 33 10.09 -0.58 -29.45
C ILE A 33 9.74 0.79 -28.88
N LEU A 34 8.53 1.25 -29.16
CA LEU A 34 7.96 2.45 -28.56
C LEU A 34 7.13 2.04 -27.33
N VAL A 35 7.59 2.46 -26.15
CA VAL A 35 6.84 2.30 -24.90
C VAL A 35 6.09 3.60 -24.63
N ILE A 36 4.76 3.59 -24.80
CA ILE A 36 3.93 4.73 -24.39
C ILE A 36 3.68 4.62 -22.89
N ALA A 37 4.37 5.48 -22.16
CA ALA A 37 4.24 5.60 -20.72
C ALA A 37 2.98 6.40 -20.41
N SER A 38 1.86 5.73 -20.18
CA SER A 38 0.70 6.38 -19.57
C SER A 38 1.11 6.91 -18.20
N THR A 39 1.22 8.22 -18.03
CA THR A 39 1.53 8.85 -16.74
C THR A 39 0.31 8.89 -15.84
N SER A 40 -0.55 7.87 -15.95
CA SER A 40 -1.73 7.74 -15.11
C SER A 40 -1.35 7.82 -13.65
N LEU A 41 -1.85 8.87 -12.98
CA LEU A 41 -1.81 8.95 -11.52
C LEU A 41 -2.91 8.08 -10.90
N ASP A 42 -3.82 7.54 -11.71
CA ASP A 42 -4.90 6.64 -11.29
C ASP A 42 -4.37 5.20 -11.25
N GLY A 43 -3.61 4.91 -10.19
CA GLY A 43 -3.14 3.55 -9.85
C GLY A 43 -1.65 3.51 -9.50
N PRO A 44 -1.25 2.76 -8.45
CA PRO A 44 0.14 2.69 -7.97
C PRO A 44 1.12 2.01 -8.95
N SER A 45 0.65 1.45 -10.07
CA SER A 45 1.46 0.62 -10.96
C SER A 45 1.84 1.28 -12.29
N ALA A 46 1.15 2.32 -12.78
CA ALA A 46 1.32 2.81 -14.16
C ALA A 46 2.76 3.28 -14.48
N GLY A 47 3.40 4.00 -13.54
CA GLY A 47 4.80 4.41 -13.67
C GLY A 47 5.79 3.25 -13.56
N THR A 48 5.51 2.27 -12.68
CA THR A 48 6.38 1.10 -12.46
C THR A 48 6.25 0.08 -13.59
N ASP A 49 5.06 -0.09 -14.15
CA ASP A 49 4.78 -0.95 -15.29
C ASP A 49 5.44 -0.41 -16.56
N THR A 50 5.43 0.91 -16.74
CA THR A 50 6.23 1.58 -17.78
C THR A 50 7.72 1.25 -17.63
N VAL A 51 8.28 1.38 -16.42
CA VAL A 51 9.70 1.10 -16.16
C VAL A 51 10.00 -0.38 -16.40
N ARG A 52 9.13 -1.29 -15.94
CA ARG A 52 9.26 -2.73 -16.18
C ARG A 52 9.17 -3.08 -17.67
N ALA A 53 8.27 -2.46 -18.41
CA ALA A 53 8.11 -2.66 -19.85
C ALA A 53 9.33 -2.17 -20.61
N ALA A 54 9.85 -0.98 -20.26
CA ALA A 54 11.07 -0.43 -20.84
C ALA A 54 12.30 -1.30 -20.53
N VAL A 55 12.42 -1.85 -19.32
CA VAL A 55 13.51 -2.76 -18.92
C VAL A 55 13.42 -4.09 -19.64
N ALA A 56 12.22 -4.69 -19.73
CA ALA A 56 11.99 -5.92 -20.47
C ALA A 56 12.27 -5.74 -21.97
N ALA A 57 11.81 -4.63 -22.56
CA ALA A 57 12.12 -4.27 -23.94
C ALA A 57 13.62 -4.05 -24.17
N ALA A 58 14.33 -3.43 -23.23
CA ALA A 58 15.78 -3.21 -23.36
C ALA A 58 16.58 -4.53 -23.30
N ALA A 59 16.07 -5.53 -22.58
CA ALA A 59 16.67 -6.87 -22.53
C ALA A 59 16.51 -7.66 -23.84
N SER A 60 15.64 -7.20 -24.75
CA SER A 60 15.35 -7.86 -26.03
C SER A 60 16.34 -7.52 -27.15
N GLY A 61 17.25 -6.56 -26.92
CA GLY A 61 18.23 -6.11 -27.92
C GLY A 61 17.74 -5.04 -28.90
N ALA A 62 16.44 -4.67 -28.85
CA ALA A 62 15.88 -3.59 -29.66
C ALA A 62 16.25 -2.18 -29.17
N SER A 63 16.13 -1.20 -30.07
CA SER A 63 16.18 0.23 -29.71
C SER A 63 14.87 0.64 -29.04
N VAL A 64 14.94 0.97 -27.74
CA VAL A 64 13.75 1.31 -26.93
C VAL A 64 13.58 2.81 -26.75
N HIS A 65 12.41 3.33 -27.13
CA HIS A 65 12.02 4.73 -26.93
C HIS A 65 10.85 4.81 -25.95
N VAL A 66 10.98 5.58 -24.87
CA VAL A 66 9.92 5.75 -23.87
C VAL A 66 9.34 7.15 -23.99
N VAL A 67 8.03 7.26 -24.23
CA VAL A 67 7.34 8.55 -24.36
C VAL A 67 6.27 8.72 -23.26
N PRO A 68 6.42 9.69 -22.35
CA PRO A 68 5.42 9.99 -21.32
C PRO A 68 4.20 10.69 -21.91
N LEU A 69 3.00 10.13 -21.70
CA LEU A 69 1.71 10.68 -22.11
C LEU A 69 0.75 10.70 -20.90
N PRO A 70 0.12 11.85 -20.56
CA PRO A 70 -0.93 11.88 -19.54
C PRO A 70 -2.10 10.94 -19.86
N PRO A 71 -2.68 10.27 -18.84
CA PRO A 71 -3.81 9.36 -19.05
C PRO A 71 -5.01 10.10 -19.61
N GLY A 72 -5.81 9.42 -20.42
CA GLY A 72 -7.12 9.92 -20.86
C GLY A 72 -7.09 11.04 -21.91
N ASP A 73 -5.91 11.52 -22.34
CA ASP A 73 -5.77 12.54 -23.38
C ASP A 73 -5.66 11.87 -24.76
N ALA A 74 -6.78 11.30 -25.22
CA ALA A 74 -6.87 10.56 -26.48
C ALA A 74 -6.42 11.41 -27.69
N GLU A 75 -6.71 12.72 -27.68
CA GLU A 75 -6.30 13.64 -28.73
C GLU A 75 -4.78 13.85 -28.77
N ARG A 76 -4.12 14.05 -27.61
CA ARG A 76 -2.64 14.13 -27.57
C ARG A 76 -1.97 12.82 -27.95
N ARG A 77 -2.54 11.69 -27.54
CA ARG A 77 -2.04 10.36 -27.93
C ARG A 77 -2.08 10.20 -29.44
N GLU A 78 -3.22 10.52 -30.06
CA GLU A 78 -3.39 10.46 -31.51
C GLU A 78 -2.45 11.43 -32.24
N ALA A 79 -2.26 12.64 -31.71
CA ALA A 79 -1.33 13.63 -32.25
C ALA A 79 0.14 13.17 -32.16
N LEU A 80 0.54 12.54 -31.05
CA LEU A 80 1.88 11.96 -30.90
C LEU A 80 2.11 10.86 -31.95
N LEU A 81 1.19 9.90 -32.06
CA LEU A 81 1.30 8.79 -33.02
C LEU A 81 1.43 9.32 -34.45
N ARG A 82 0.61 10.30 -34.83
CA ARG A 82 0.74 11.00 -36.12
C ARG A 82 2.09 11.68 -36.30
N THR A 83 2.62 12.31 -35.25
CA THR A 83 3.94 12.96 -35.28
C THR A 83 5.07 11.94 -35.47
N LEU A 84 4.90 10.72 -34.97
CA LEU A 84 5.84 9.60 -35.10
C LEU A 84 5.60 8.77 -36.38
N GLY A 85 4.62 9.13 -37.22
CA GLY A 85 4.29 8.41 -38.46
C GLY A 85 3.55 7.08 -38.26
N LEU A 86 2.95 6.85 -37.09
CA LEU A 86 2.22 5.63 -36.73
C LEU A 86 0.70 5.80 -36.94
N ASP A 87 0.02 4.74 -37.37
CA ASP A 87 -1.44 4.75 -37.54
C ASP A 87 -2.14 4.55 -36.17
N PRO A 88 -3.00 5.47 -35.73
CA PRO A 88 -3.77 5.33 -34.48
C PRO A 88 -4.72 4.12 -34.46
N THR A 89 -5.04 3.52 -35.61
CA THR A 89 -5.92 2.36 -35.71
C THR A 89 -5.21 1.02 -35.48
N ASP A 90 -3.87 1.00 -35.44
CA ASP A 90 -3.08 -0.18 -35.06
C ASP A 90 -3.08 -0.45 -33.53
N LEU A 91 -3.87 0.31 -32.77
CA LEU A 91 -4.00 0.16 -31.32
C LEU A 91 -4.99 -0.95 -30.94
N PRO A 92 -4.67 -1.82 -29.96
CA PRO A 92 -5.70 -2.56 -29.25
C PRO A 92 -6.63 -1.55 -28.57
N ALA A 93 -7.94 -1.80 -28.63
CA ALA A 93 -8.96 -0.89 -28.11
C ALA A 93 -8.63 -0.47 -26.67
N SER A 94 -8.32 0.81 -26.48
CA SER A 94 -8.20 1.40 -25.15
C SER A 94 -9.53 1.21 -24.44
N GLY A 95 -9.56 0.30 -23.46
CA GLY A 95 -10.72 0.00 -22.64
C GLY A 95 -11.35 1.31 -22.15
N GLY A 96 -12.58 1.53 -22.59
CA GLY A 96 -13.27 2.80 -22.42
C GLY A 96 -13.35 3.26 -20.97
N THR A 97 -13.55 4.57 -20.81
CA THR A 97 -13.88 5.26 -19.57
C THR A 97 -15.13 4.64 -18.93
N ALA A 98 -14.94 3.58 -18.15
CA ALA A 98 -15.90 3.16 -17.16
C ALA A 98 -15.85 4.22 -16.05
N ALA A 99 -16.94 4.98 -15.89
CA ALA A 99 -17.22 5.67 -14.65
C ALA A 99 -16.89 4.71 -13.50
N ALA A 100 -15.96 5.11 -12.63
CA ALA A 100 -15.33 4.25 -11.63
C ALA A 100 -16.40 3.57 -10.76
N SER A 101 -16.83 2.38 -11.18
CA SER A 101 -17.42 1.42 -10.27
C SER A 101 -16.30 1.07 -9.30
N PRO A 102 -16.55 1.06 -7.98
CA PRO A 102 -15.53 0.66 -7.02
C PRO A 102 -14.96 -0.69 -7.46
N PRO A 103 -13.64 -0.86 -7.42
CA PRO A 103 -13.00 -2.09 -7.91
C PRO A 103 -13.72 -3.30 -7.30
N ARG A 104 -14.05 -4.27 -8.16
CA ARG A 104 -14.71 -5.50 -7.76
C ARG A 104 -13.72 -6.35 -6.95
N GLY A 105 -13.61 -6.06 -5.66
CA GLY A 105 -12.79 -6.78 -4.69
C GLY A 105 -12.94 -6.13 -3.31
N ALA A 106 -13.26 -6.91 -2.28
CA ALA A 106 -13.38 -6.39 -0.92
C ALA A 106 -12.00 -5.94 -0.43
N GLY A 107 -11.82 -4.66 -0.13
CA GLY A 107 -10.57 -4.17 0.44
C GLY A 107 -10.28 -4.75 1.83
N VAL A 108 -9.04 -4.61 2.30
CA VAL A 108 -8.55 -5.28 3.51
C VAL A 108 -8.05 -4.25 4.51
N VAL A 109 -8.47 -4.37 5.77
CA VAL A 109 -7.94 -3.59 6.89
C VAL A 109 -7.14 -4.50 7.80
N VAL A 110 -5.86 -4.19 7.96
CA VAL A 110 -4.96 -4.87 8.91
C VAL A 110 -4.75 -3.95 10.11
N LEU A 111 -5.25 -4.34 11.29
CA LEU A 111 -5.04 -3.62 12.54
C LEU A 111 -3.98 -4.32 13.38
N LEU A 112 -2.76 -3.74 13.40
CA LEU A 112 -1.71 -4.15 14.34
C LEU A 112 -1.97 -3.48 15.69
N THR A 113 -2.23 -4.28 16.72
CA THR A 113 -2.41 -3.84 18.13
C THR A 113 -1.31 -4.42 19.02
N GLY A 114 -0.99 -3.73 20.13
CA GLY A 114 0.09 -4.13 21.04
C GLY A 114 0.66 -2.93 21.80
N LEU A 115 1.48 -3.22 22.82
CA LEU A 115 2.07 -2.23 23.72
C LEU A 115 2.97 -1.21 23.00
N SER A 116 3.18 -0.03 23.61
CA SER A 116 4.20 0.91 23.10
C SER A 116 5.55 0.21 22.99
N GLY A 117 6.36 0.46 21.96
CA GLY A 117 7.65 -0.23 21.80
C GLY A 117 7.60 -1.69 21.33
N SER A 118 6.42 -2.29 21.15
CA SER A 118 6.29 -3.69 20.70
C SER A 118 6.68 -3.95 19.24
N GLY A 119 6.98 -2.91 18.45
CA GLY A 119 7.40 -3.05 17.05
C GLY A 119 6.31 -2.87 15.99
N LYS A 120 5.05 -2.59 16.37
CA LYS A 120 3.92 -2.39 15.44
C LYS A 120 4.24 -1.48 14.25
N SER A 121 4.69 -0.24 14.51
CA SER A 121 5.00 0.74 13.46
C SER A 121 6.09 0.25 12.51
N THR A 122 7.08 -0.48 13.03
CA THR A 122 8.19 -1.01 12.24
C THR A 122 7.73 -2.13 11.32
N VAL A 123 6.99 -3.11 11.86
CA VAL A 123 6.40 -4.21 11.08
C VAL A 123 5.38 -3.69 10.07
N ALA A 124 4.49 -2.78 10.49
CA ALA A 124 3.48 -2.17 9.62
C ALA A 124 4.10 -1.44 8.41
N ARG A 125 5.20 -0.70 8.62
CA ARG A 125 5.90 -0.02 7.52
C ARG A 125 6.59 -1.01 6.58
N ALA A 126 7.25 -2.03 7.12
CA ALA A 126 7.92 -3.04 6.30
C ALA A 126 6.91 -3.81 5.43
N ALA A 127 5.79 -4.25 6.01
CA ALA A 127 4.70 -4.87 5.26
C ALA A 127 4.08 -3.90 4.23
N ALA A 128 3.86 -2.64 4.61
CA ALA A 128 3.32 -1.63 3.70
C ALA A 128 4.22 -1.38 2.48
N ILE A 129 5.54 -1.30 2.67
CA ILE A 129 6.50 -1.15 1.56
C ILE A 129 6.35 -2.32 0.58
N ARG A 130 6.32 -3.55 1.09
CA ARG A 130 6.21 -4.77 0.27
C ARG A 130 4.90 -4.85 -0.50
N LEU A 131 3.77 -4.51 0.14
CA LEU A 131 2.47 -4.45 -0.53
C LEU A 131 2.42 -3.38 -1.64
N VAL A 132 3.09 -2.24 -1.43
CA VAL A 132 3.22 -1.18 -2.45
C VAL A 132 4.11 -1.64 -3.61
N GLU A 133 5.22 -2.33 -3.33
CA GLU A 133 6.09 -2.93 -4.36
C GLU A 133 5.35 -3.96 -5.23
N GLU A 134 4.39 -4.68 -4.64
CA GLU A 134 3.47 -5.62 -5.30
C GLU A 134 2.34 -4.91 -6.08
N GLY A 135 2.29 -3.57 -6.09
CA GLY A 135 1.27 -2.79 -6.80
C GLY A 135 -0.07 -2.69 -6.07
N SER A 136 -0.13 -3.03 -4.78
CA SER A 136 -1.39 -2.94 -4.03
C SER A 136 -1.74 -1.48 -3.67
N PRO A 137 -3.00 -1.04 -3.87
CA PRO A 137 -3.44 0.28 -3.41
C PRO A 137 -3.48 0.31 -1.88
N LEU A 138 -2.56 1.04 -1.25
CA LEU A 138 -2.34 0.97 0.20
C LEU A 138 -2.37 2.34 0.88
N THR A 139 -2.95 2.38 2.08
CA THR A 139 -2.86 3.50 3.02
C THR A 139 -2.29 3.02 4.36
N LEU A 140 -1.21 3.66 4.82
CA LEU A 140 -0.63 3.40 6.14
C LEU A 140 -1.17 4.40 7.18
N LEU A 141 -1.87 3.89 8.20
CA LEU A 141 -2.40 4.65 9.33
C LEU A 141 -1.58 4.35 10.61
N ASP A 142 -0.37 4.88 10.65
CA ASP A 142 0.54 4.78 11.81
C ASP A 142 0.09 5.70 12.95
N GLY A 143 0.08 5.19 14.19
CA GLY A 143 -0.44 5.91 15.34
C GLY A 143 0.22 7.27 15.62
N ASP A 144 1.54 7.41 15.35
CA ASP A 144 2.23 8.68 15.55
C ASP A 144 1.97 9.66 14.38
N ILE A 145 1.80 9.14 13.15
CA ILE A 145 1.45 9.96 11.99
C ILE A 145 0.01 10.48 12.14
N VAL A 146 -0.93 9.59 12.44
CA VAL A 146 -2.35 9.92 12.63
C VAL A 146 -2.51 10.99 13.71
N ARG A 147 -1.81 10.87 14.85
CA ARG A 147 -1.86 11.85 15.95
C ARG A 147 -1.40 13.26 15.57
N ARG A 148 -0.54 13.39 14.57
CA ARG A 148 -0.10 14.71 14.07
C ARG A 148 -1.08 15.34 13.09
N HIS A 149 -1.91 14.56 12.42
CA HIS A 149 -2.73 15.03 11.30
C HIS A 149 -4.23 14.85 11.54
N LEU A 150 -4.71 13.61 11.66
CA LEU A 150 -6.14 13.28 11.75
C LEU A 150 -6.70 13.47 13.16
N THR A 151 -5.87 13.28 14.18
CA THR A 151 -6.28 13.35 15.59
C THR A 151 -5.51 14.40 16.36
N ALA A 152 -5.02 15.43 15.67
CA ALA A 152 -4.49 16.62 16.29
C ALA A 152 -5.52 17.21 17.27
N GLY A 153 -5.07 17.53 18.49
CA GLY A 153 -5.91 18.03 19.58
C GLY A 153 -6.49 16.95 20.50
N LEU A 154 -6.46 15.66 20.13
CA LEU A 154 -6.77 14.59 21.08
C LEU A 154 -5.62 14.39 22.06
N GLY A 155 -5.95 14.29 23.34
CA GLY A 155 -5.00 13.91 24.39
C GLY A 155 -4.74 12.42 24.45
N PHE A 156 -4.42 11.96 25.65
CA PHE A 156 -4.21 10.55 25.98
C PHE A 156 -5.17 10.03 27.04
N SER A 157 -6.29 10.73 27.32
CA SER A 157 -7.34 10.19 28.17
C SER A 157 -7.90 8.88 27.56
N PRO A 158 -8.52 7.99 28.36
CA PRO A 158 -9.19 6.81 27.82
C PRO A 158 -10.18 7.14 26.69
N ALA A 159 -10.99 8.20 26.85
CA ALA A 159 -11.95 8.66 25.85
C ALA A 159 -11.27 9.16 24.56
N ASP A 160 -10.17 9.90 24.67
CA ASP A 160 -9.40 10.37 23.51
C ASP A 160 -8.73 9.20 22.77
N ARG A 161 -8.19 8.23 23.50
CA ARG A 161 -7.59 7.01 22.92
C ARG A 161 -8.63 6.20 22.16
N ARG A 162 -9.82 6.02 22.74
CA ARG A 162 -10.95 5.38 22.06
C ARG A 162 -11.33 6.13 20.79
N THR A 163 -11.52 7.44 20.88
CA THR A 163 -11.86 8.30 19.73
C THR A 163 -10.80 8.22 18.64
N ASN A 164 -9.52 8.21 19.01
CA ASN A 164 -8.42 8.06 18.08
C ASN A 164 -8.49 6.75 17.29
N VAL A 165 -8.72 5.62 17.97
CA VAL A 165 -8.80 4.30 17.31
C VAL A 165 -10.05 4.21 16.42
N LEU A 166 -11.18 4.75 16.86
CA LEU A 166 -12.40 4.77 16.05
C LEU A 166 -12.25 5.63 14.80
N ARG A 167 -11.56 6.79 14.87
CA ARG A 167 -11.26 7.61 13.69
C ARG A 167 -10.35 6.89 12.70
N ILE A 168 -9.32 6.21 13.20
CA ILE A 168 -8.47 5.34 12.36
C ILE A 168 -9.33 4.27 11.68
N GLY A 169 -10.17 3.58 12.45
CA GLY A 169 -11.04 2.52 11.95
C GLY A 169 -12.02 3.00 10.88
N TRP A 170 -12.62 4.18 11.06
CA TRP A 170 -13.51 4.77 10.07
C TRP A 170 -12.78 5.05 8.74
N VAL A 171 -11.61 5.71 8.79
CA VAL A 171 -10.81 5.96 7.58
C VAL A 171 -10.36 4.65 6.92
N ALA A 172 -9.94 3.67 7.72
CA ALA A 172 -9.56 2.35 7.21
C ALA A 172 -10.72 1.64 6.51
N ALA A 173 -11.94 1.75 7.05
CA ALA A 173 -13.13 1.20 6.44
C ALA A 173 -13.46 1.86 5.09
N GLU A 174 -13.28 3.18 4.96
CA GLU A 174 -13.43 3.87 3.66
C GLU A 174 -12.36 3.42 2.65
N VAL A 175 -11.11 3.26 3.08
CA VAL A 175 -10.05 2.73 2.20
C VAL A 175 -10.43 1.34 1.69
N ALA A 176 -10.90 0.46 2.57
CA ALA A 176 -11.33 -0.88 2.18
C ALA A 176 -12.60 -0.88 1.32
N HIS A 177 -13.53 0.06 1.56
CA HIS A 177 -14.72 0.25 0.74
C HIS A 177 -14.37 0.52 -0.73
N HIS A 178 -13.27 1.24 -0.96
CA HIS A 178 -12.75 1.54 -2.28
C HIS A 178 -11.75 0.50 -2.81
N GLY A 179 -11.73 -0.71 -2.23
CA GLY A 179 -10.88 -1.84 -2.63
C GLY A 179 -9.40 -1.69 -2.26
N GLY A 180 -9.06 -0.73 -1.40
CA GLY A 180 -7.71 -0.52 -0.90
C GLY A 180 -7.34 -1.41 0.28
N ILE A 181 -6.05 -1.41 0.62
CA ILE A 181 -5.51 -2.01 1.84
C ILE A 181 -5.20 -0.90 2.84
N ALA A 182 -5.78 -0.95 4.04
CA ALA A 182 -5.42 -0.08 5.14
C ALA A 182 -4.57 -0.84 6.16
N VAL A 183 -3.31 -0.44 6.34
CA VAL A 183 -2.44 -0.98 7.39
C VAL A 183 -2.41 0.00 8.55
N CYS A 184 -2.93 -0.40 9.70
CA CYS A 184 -3.10 0.44 10.88
C CYS A 184 -2.20 -0.05 12.01
N SER A 185 -1.53 0.85 12.75
CA SER A 185 -0.68 0.46 13.90
C SER A 185 -0.89 1.27 15.19
N PRO A 186 -2.15 1.52 15.64
CA PRO A 186 -2.39 2.12 16.95
C PRO A 186 -2.11 1.12 18.10
N ILE A 187 -2.10 1.60 19.34
CA ILE A 187 -2.06 0.70 20.51
C ILE A 187 -3.37 -0.11 20.61
N ALA A 188 -4.53 0.53 20.43
CA ALA A 188 -5.87 -0.09 20.50
C ALA A 188 -6.07 -1.03 21.73
N PRO A 189 -5.98 -0.49 22.96
CA PRO A 189 -5.93 -1.29 24.17
C PRO A 189 -7.25 -2.00 24.49
N GLU A 190 -8.39 -1.40 24.17
CA GLU A 190 -9.71 -1.91 24.53
C GLU A 190 -10.24 -2.90 23.48
N ASP A 191 -10.66 -4.09 23.91
CA ASP A 191 -11.22 -5.09 23.00
C ASP A 191 -12.52 -4.64 22.34
N THR A 192 -13.37 -3.97 23.11
CA THR A 192 -14.65 -3.41 22.62
C THR A 192 -14.43 -2.44 21.45
N VAL A 193 -13.36 -1.63 21.50
CA VAL A 193 -13.03 -0.67 20.45
C VAL A 193 -12.51 -1.37 19.20
N ARG A 194 -11.68 -2.41 19.35
CA ARG A 194 -11.21 -3.21 18.20
C ARG A 194 -12.38 -3.90 17.48
N ARG A 195 -13.35 -4.44 18.24
CA ARG A 195 -14.58 -5.02 17.68
C ARG A 195 -15.45 -3.97 16.97
N GLN A 196 -15.51 -2.74 17.48
CA GLN A 196 -16.20 -1.64 16.80
C GLN A 196 -15.54 -1.31 15.45
N VAL A 197 -14.20 -1.29 15.38
CA VAL A 197 -13.50 -1.11 14.11
C VAL A 197 -13.81 -2.25 13.14
N ALA A 198 -13.76 -3.51 13.61
CA ALA A 198 -14.11 -4.66 12.78
C ALA A 198 -15.53 -4.57 12.20
N ALA A 199 -16.50 -4.14 13.02
CA ALA A 199 -17.88 -3.93 12.58
C ALA A 199 -18.01 -2.83 11.51
N LEU A 200 -17.31 -1.69 11.68
CA LEU A 200 -17.28 -0.60 10.69
C LEU A 200 -16.72 -1.08 9.35
N VAL A 201 -15.64 -1.87 9.37
CA VAL A 201 -15.04 -2.44 8.16
C VAL A 201 -16.00 -3.41 7.47
N ALA A 202 -16.66 -4.28 8.23
CA ALA A 202 -17.64 -5.22 7.71
C ALA A 202 -18.86 -4.51 7.09
N GLU A 203 -19.37 -3.44 7.73
CA GLU A 203 -20.46 -2.61 7.20
C GLU A 203 -20.10 -1.97 5.86
N ARG A 204 -18.84 -1.59 5.68
CA ARG A 204 -18.31 -1.06 4.41
C ARG A 204 -17.98 -2.14 3.36
N GLY A 205 -18.21 -3.41 3.68
CA GLY A 205 -17.93 -4.55 2.80
C GLY A 205 -16.47 -4.99 2.77
N GLY A 206 -15.62 -4.45 3.64
CA GLY A 206 -14.21 -4.81 3.74
C GLY A 206 -13.97 -6.08 4.56
N ARG A 207 -12.72 -6.57 4.53
CA ARG A 207 -12.22 -7.63 5.42
C ARG A 207 -11.37 -7.00 6.52
N PHE A 208 -11.56 -7.44 7.75
CA PHE A 208 -10.80 -6.97 8.91
C PHE A 208 -9.89 -8.08 9.43
N LEU A 209 -8.62 -7.74 9.66
CA LEU A 209 -7.60 -8.64 10.18
C LEU A 209 -6.95 -8.01 11.41
N LEU A 210 -6.96 -8.74 12.52
CA LEU A 210 -6.37 -8.35 13.78
C LEU A 210 -5.01 -9.02 13.97
N VAL A 211 -3.96 -8.23 13.95
CA VAL A 211 -2.59 -8.69 14.26
C VAL A 211 -2.22 -8.23 15.66
N HIS A 212 -2.05 -9.17 16.59
CA HIS A 212 -1.55 -8.88 17.92
C HIS A 212 -0.01 -8.95 17.95
N VAL A 213 0.63 -7.80 18.04
CA VAL A 213 2.08 -7.67 18.27
C VAL A 213 2.36 -7.84 19.77
N ALA A 214 2.34 -9.11 20.18
CA ALA A 214 2.40 -9.66 21.53
C ALA A 214 3.81 -9.65 22.15
N THR A 215 4.63 -8.64 21.85
CA THR A 215 5.95 -8.51 22.47
C THR A 215 5.80 -8.26 23.98
N PRO A 216 6.51 -8.98 24.85
CA PRO A 216 6.41 -8.84 26.31
C PRO A 216 6.63 -7.39 26.78
N LEU A 217 5.97 -7.03 27.89
CA LEU A 217 6.08 -5.68 28.47
C LEU A 217 7.53 -5.36 28.84
N GLU A 218 8.23 -6.33 29.41
CA GLU A 218 9.62 -6.20 29.86
C GLU A 218 10.55 -5.86 28.70
N GLU A 219 10.33 -6.48 27.54
CA GLU A 219 11.08 -6.19 26.33
C GLU A 219 10.71 -4.82 25.74
N CYS A 220 9.42 -4.44 25.81
CA CYS A 220 8.96 -3.11 25.41
C CYS A 220 9.59 -2.01 26.29
N GLU A 221 9.65 -2.22 27.60
CA GLU A 221 10.31 -1.35 28.58
C GLU A 221 11.82 -1.29 28.37
N ARG A 222 12.47 -2.43 28.11
CA ARG A 222 13.91 -2.46 27.81
C ARG A 222 14.25 -1.65 26.55
N ARG A 223 13.38 -1.67 25.54
CA ARG A 223 13.57 -0.93 24.28
C ARG A 223 13.38 0.57 24.44
N ASP A 224 12.46 1.01 25.30
CA ASP A 224 11.97 2.38 25.55
C ASP A 224 12.52 3.51 24.64
N ARG A 225 12.33 3.37 23.33
CA ARG A 225 12.96 4.26 22.33
C ARG A 225 12.55 5.72 22.45
N LYS A 226 11.43 5.97 23.11
CA LYS A 226 10.82 7.29 23.26
C LYS A 226 10.94 7.82 24.70
N GLY A 227 11.56 7.07 25.63
CA GLY A 227 11.63 7.42 27.04
C GLY A 227 10.29 7.44 27.77
N LEU A 228 9.24 6.86 27.17
CA LEU A 228 7.86 6.94 27.66
C LEU A 228 7.64 6.00 28.83
N TYR A 229 8.26 4.82 28.82
CA TYR A 229 8.16 3.88 29.94
C TYR A 229 8.88 4.42 31.17
N ALA A 230 10.09 4.96 31.00
CA ALA A 230 10.82 5.60 32.09
C ALA A 230 10.02 6.76 32.71
N ALA A 231 9.41 7.62 31.89
CA ALA A 231 8.56 8.71 32.37
C ALA A 231 7.28 8.20 33.06
N ALA A 232 6.63 7.18 32.52
CA ALA A 232 5.45 6.56 33.12
C ALA A 232 5.78 5.91 34.49
N ARG A 233 6.91 5.22 34.62
CA ARG A 233 7.38 4.63 35.88
C ARG A 233 7.69 5.69 36.95
N ARG A 234 8.09 6.90 36.54
CA ARG A 234 8.24 8.07 37.43
C ARG A 234 6.92 8.79 37.75
N GLY A 235 5.81 8.38 37.15
CA GLY A 235 4.48 8.99 37.34
C GLY A 235 4.26 10.28 36.55
N GLU A 236 5.15 10.64 35.63
CA GLU A 236 5.05 11.86 34.81
C GLU A 236 4.01 11.73 33.69
N ILE A 237 3.70 10.50 33.27
CA ILE A 237 2.70 10.19 32.25
C ILE A 237 1.57 9.37 32.92
N PRO A 238 0.43 9.99 33.23
CA PRO A 238 -0.71 9.27 33.79
C PRO A 238 -1.33 8.33 32.74
N ASP A 239 -2.04 7.31 33.23
CA ASP A 239 -2.80 6.34 32.43
C ASP A 239 -2.00 5.71 31.27
N PHE A 240 -0.73 5.38 31.49
CA PHE A 240 0.11 4.81 30.46
C PHE A 240 -0.19 3.31 30.28
N THR A 241 -0.56 2.91 29.06
CA THR A 241 -0.95 1.53 28.74
C THR A 241 0.14 0.53 29.06
N GLY A 242 -0.20 -0.50 29.84
CA GLY A 242 0.72 -1.54 30.33
C GLY A 242 1.44 -1.19 31.63
N ILE A 243 1.33 0.05 32.12
CA ILE A 243 1.92 0.49 33.41
C ILE A 243 0.81 0.88 34.40
N SER A 244 0.12 1.99 34.12
CA SER A 244 -0.94 2.54 34.97
C SER A 244 -2.33 2.46 34.34
N ALA A 245 -2.43 2.05 33.07
CA ALA A 245 -3.68 1.73 32.39
C ALA A 245 -3.65 0.33 31.75
N PRO A 246 -4.80 -0.37 31.66
CA PRO A 246 -4.87 -1.73 31.16
C PRO A 246 -4.65 -1.84 29.63
N TYR A 247 -4.33 -3.06 29.21
CA TYR A 247 -4.32 -3.50 27.80
C TYR A 247 -5.07 -4.83 27.71
N ASP A 248 -6.21 -4.84 27.02
CA ASP A 248 -7.00 -6.06 26.84
C ASP A 248 -6.32 -6.92 25.77
N VAL A 249 -5.60 -7.95 26.20
CA VAL A 249 -4.90 -8.89 25.32
C VAL A 249 -5.92 -9.54 24.36
N PRO A 250 -5.71 -9.46 23.03
CA PRO A 250 -6.57 -10.14 22.06
C PRO A 250 -6.67 -11.64 22.33
N GLY A 251 -7.91 -12.15 22.50
CA GLY A 251 -8.18 -13.57 22.76
C GLY A 251 -8.06 -14.46 21.53
N ALA A 252 -8.48 -13.95 20.36
CA ALA A 252 -8.42 -14.66 19.08
C ALA A 252 -8.00 -13.69 17.96
N PRO A 253 -6.74 -13.22 17.95
CA PRO A 253 -6.22 -12.46 16.81
C PRO A 253 -5.99 -13.39 15.61
N ASP A 254 -6.14 -12.86 14.39
CA ASP A 254 -5.85 -13.60 13.15
C ASP A 254 -4.35 -13.95 13.04
N LEU A 255 -3.48 -13.12 13.64
CA LEU A 255 -2.06 -13.39 13.76
C LEU A 255 -1.52 -12.87 15.09
N ARG A 256 -0.68 -13.67 15.75
CA ARG A 256 0.03 -13.30 16.98
C ARG A 256 1.54 -13.27 16.74
N LEU A 257 2.16 -12.11 16.91
CA LEU A 257 3.59 -11.88 16.67
C LEU A 257 4.29 -11.45 17.96
N ASP A 258 5.25 -12.24 18.44
CA ASP A 258 6.29 -11.75 19.34
C ASP A 258 7.48 -11.27 18.50
N THR A 259 7.93 -10.03 18.69
CA THR A 259 9.07 -9.46 17.93
C THR A 259 10.41 -9.63 18.65
N THR A 260 10.44 -10.38 19.75
CA THR A 260 11.67 -10.62 20.54
C THR A 260 12.63 -11.52 19.78
N GLY A 261 13.84 -11.02 19.50
CA GLY A 261 14.89 -11.79 18.82
C GLY A 261 14.62 -12.08 17.34
N ARG A 262 13.59 -11.46 16.75
CA ARG A 262 13.20 -11.66 15.35
C ARG A 262 13.56 -10.47 14.49
N SER A 263 13.84 -10.70 13.22
CA SER A 263 14.03 -9.63 12.25
C SER A 263 12.70 -8.96 11.88
N VAL A 264 12.79 -7.72 11.41
CA VAL A 264 11.62 -6.98 10.93
C VAL A 264 10.99 -7.65 9.71
N GLN A 265 11.84 -8.19 8.83
CA GLN A 265 11.46 -8.86 7.59
C GLN A 265 10.63 -10.11 7.89
N GLU A 266 11.10 -11.01 8.77
CA GLU A 266 10.35 -12.22 9.14
C GLU A 266 8.96 -11.89 9.69
N CYS A 267 8.85 -10.86 10.55
CA CYS A 267 7.55 -10.44 11.06
C CYS A 267 6.66 -9.80 9.99
N ALA A 268 7.24 -9.06 9.04
CA ALA A 268 6.49 -8.47 7.93
C ALA A 268 5.98 -9.55 6.97
N ASP A 269 6.79 -10.56 6.68
CA ASP A 269 6.43 -11.67 5.79
C ASP A 269 5.22 -12.47 6.32
N GLU A 270 5.11 -12.67 7.64
CA GLU A 270 3.90 -13.27 8.22
C GLU A 270 2.65 -12.40 8.07
N VAL A 271 2.79 -11.07 8.21
CA VAL A 271 1.67 -10.15 7.99
C VAL A 271 1.26 -10.17 6.52
N LEU A 272 2.22 -10.20 5.59
CA LEU A 272 1.96 -10.32 4.16
C LEU A 272 1.25 -11.63 3.83
N ALA A 273 1.74 -12.76 4.33
CA ALA A 273 1.12 -14.06 4.13
C ALA A 273 -0.34 -14.07 4.63
N LEU A 274 -0.63 -13.45 5.77
CA LEU A 274 -2.00 -13.29 6.25
C LEU A 274 -2.86 -12.48 5.26
N VAL A 275 -2.36 -11.33 4.79
CA VAL A 275 -3.08 -10.49 3.82
C VAL A 275 -3.33 -11.23 2.50
N HIS A 276 -2.32 -11.92 1.97
CA HIS A 276 -2.43 -12.69 0.73
C HIS A 276 -3.45 -13.81 0.86
N SER A 277 -3.43 -14.57 1.97
CA SER A 277 -4.38 -15.68 2.20
C SER A 277 -5.84 -15.23 2.15
N VAL A 278 -6.14 -14.00 2.56
CA VAL A 278 -7.49 -13.44 2.54
C VAL A 278 -7.87 -12.93 1.15
N ARG A 279 -6.90 -12.38 0.41
CA ARG A 279 -7.13 -11.88 -0.94
C ARG A 279 -7.31 -12.99 -1.97
N GLU A 280 -6.55 -14.08 -1.88
CA GLU A 280 -6.73 -15.26 -2.73
C GLU A 280 -8.14 -15.85 -2.60
N ASN A 281 -8.72 -15.82 -1.40
CA ASN A 281 -10.09 -16.25 -1.15
C ASN A 281 -11.18 -15.26 -1.63
N LEU A 282 -10.81 -14.03 -2.03
CA LEU A 282 -11.74 -13.04 -2.60
C LEU A 282 -11.79 -13.10 -4.12
N ASP A 283 -10.70 -13.56 -4.75
CA ASP A 283 -10.57 -13.67 -6.20
C ASP A 283 -11.00 -15.07 -6.74
N ALA A 284 -11.29 -16.02 -5.85
CA ALA A 284 -11.79 -17.37 -6.14
C ALA A 284 -13.33 -17.46 -6.09
#